data_AF-A0A847EXV1-F1
#
_entry.id   AF-A0A847EXV1-F1
#
_cell.length_a   1.000
_cell.length_b   1.000
_cell.length_c   1.000
_cell.angle_alpha   90.00
_cell.angle_beta   90.00
_cell.angle_gamma   90.00
#
_symmetry.space_group_name_H-M   'P 1'
#
loop_
_entity.id
_entity.type
_entity.pdbx_description
1 polymer ?
#
loop_
_entity_poly.entity_id
_entity_poly.type
_entity_poly.pdbx_seq_one_letter_code
_entity_poly.pdbx_strand_id
1 'polypeptide(L)' 'GFYFTVAWPGMTGGELMKALMYYGISAISLETTGSLQEGLRICTSFIKADQYETLETRLASFRANQ' A
#
# COMPACT_ATOMS: atom_id res chain seq x y z
N GLY A 1 -15.72 0.14 2.78
CA GLY A 1 -15.35 -0.13 4.18
C GLY A 1 -14.16 0.71 4.58
N PHE A 2 -13.74 0.67 5.85
CA PHE A 2 -12.60 1.46 6.36
C PHE A 2 -11.22 0.86 6.06
N TYR A 3 -11.17 -0.47 5.91
CA TYR A 3 -9.95 -1.19 5.61
C TYR A 3 -10.17 -2.14 4.44
N PHE A 4 -9.11 -2.35 3.67
CA PHE A 4 -9.00 -3.44 2.71
C PHE A 4 -7.55 -3.91 2.66
N THR A 5 -7.32 -5.08 2.06
CA THR A 5 -5.98 -5.64 1.90
C THR A 5 -5.56 -5.62 0.44
N VAL A 6 -4.27 -5.43 0.19
CA VAL A 6 -3.66 -5.51 -1.14
C VAL A 6 -2.38 -6.33 -1.08
N ALA A 7 -2.07 -7.05 -2.15
CA ALA A 7 -0.81 -7.75 -2.33
C ALA A 7 -0.25 -7.42 -3.72
N TRP A 8 1.06 -7.61 -3.90
CA TRP A 8 1.73 -7.43 -5.18
C TRP A 8 2.46 -8.72 -5.58
N PRO A 9 2.28 -9.22 -6.82
CA PRO A 9 2.94 -10.44 -7.26
C PRO A 9 4.46 -10.37 -7.12
N GLY A 10 5.06 -11.39 -6.51
CA GLY A 10 6.52 -11.47 -6.35
C GLY A 10 7.09 -10.59 -5.24
N MET A 11 6.26 -10.00 -4.37
CA MET A 11 6.71 -9.23 -3.20
C MET A 11 6.06 -9.73 -1.92
N THR A 12 6.85 -9.79 -0.86
CA THR A 12 6.36 -9.89 0.53
C THR A 12 5.68 -8.59 0.97
N GLY A 13 4.89 -8.65 2.04
CA GLY A 13 4.27 -7.48 2.65
C GLY A 13 5.29 -6.41 3.06
N GLY A 14 6.39 -6.81 3.69
CA GLY A 14 7.48 -5.92 4.08
C GLY A 14 8.19 -5.25 2.89
N GLU A 15 8.46 -5.99 1.82
CA GLU A 15 9.04 -5.44 0.59
C GLU A 15 8.12 -4.43 -0.08
N LEU A 16 6.84 -4.77 -0.23
CA LEU A 16 5.84 -3.88 -0.82
C LEU A 16 5.66 -2.60 0.01
N MET A 17 5.60 -2.72 1.34
CA MET A 17 5.54 -1.58 2.25
C MET A 17 6.74 -0.65 2.06
N LYS A 18 7.95 -1.22 2.03
CA LYS A 18 9.19 -0.45 1.85
C LYS A 18 9.24 0.21 0.48
N ALA A 19 8.81 -0.48 -0.58
CA ALA A 19 8.81 0.07 -1.92
C ALA A 19 7.86 1.26 -2.05
N LEU A 20 6.63 1.15 -1.53
CA LEU A 20 5.65 2.24 -1.51
C LEU A 20 6.10 3.47 -0.71
N MET A 21 6.92 3.28 0.32
CA MET A 21 7.48 4.38 1.12
C MET A 21 8.31 5.35 0.27
N TYR A 22 9.05 4.86 -0.73
CA TYR A 22 9.81 5.71 -1.66
C TYR A 22 8.91 6.58 -2.56
N TYR A 23 7.64 6.23 -2.72
CA TYR A 23 6.64 7.01 -3.44
C TYR A 23 5.77 7.87 -2.51
N GLY A 24 6.12 7.95 -1.22
CA GLY A 24 5.37 8.72 -0.23
C GLY A 24 4.02 8.09 0.12
N ILE A 25 3.88 6.77 0.01
CA ILE A 25 2.69 6.03 0.42
C ILE A 25 3.07 5.19 1.66
N SER A 26 2.34 5.38 2.76
CA SER A 26 2.50 4.57 3.98
C SER A 26 1.35 3.59 4.13
N ALA A 27 1.69 2.37 4.53
CA ALA A 27 0.76 1.28 4.83
C ALA A 27 1.39 0.34 5.85
N ILE A 28 0.62 -0.61 6.38
CA ILE A 28 1.10 -1.56 7.38
C ILE A 28 1.11 -2.97 6.77
N SER A 29 2.25 -3.66 6.84
CA SER A 29 2.34 -5.07 6.45
C SER A 29 1.47 -5.96 7.34
N LEU A 30 0.84 -6.98 6.74
CA LEU A 30 0.04 -7.97 7.44
C LEU A 30 0.88 -8.93 8.31
N GLU A 31 2.20 -8.94 8.15
CA GLU A 31 3.12 -9.79 8.92
C GLU A 31 2.95 -9.64 10.44
N THR A 32 2.67 -8.42 10.90
CA THR A 32 2.53 -8.11 12.33
C THR A 32 1.12 -8.34 12.87
N THR A 33 0.18 -8.80 12.03
CA THR A 33 -1.24 -8.97 12.40
C THR A 33 -1.63 -10.43 12.64
N GLY A 34 -0.68 -11.37 12.59
CA GLY A 34 -0.95 -12.81 12.65
C GLY A 34 -1.51 -13.40 11.35
N SER A 35 -1.41 -12.66 10.24
CA SER A 35 -1.79 -13.14 8.91
C SER A 35 -0.79 -14.18 8.39
N LEU A 36 -1.29 -15.21 7.70
CA LEU A 36 -0.46 -16.13 6.90
C LEU A 36 -0.38 -15.71 5.43
N GLN A 37 -1.08 -14.64 5.05
CA GLN A 37 -1.11 -14.09 3.70
C GLN A 37 -0.20 -12.86 3.61
N GLU A 38 0.52 -12.77 2.50
CA GLU A 38 1.27 -11.58 2.12
C GLU A 38 0.35 -10.41 1.79
N GLY A 39 0.83 -9.21 2.07
CA GLY A 39 0.18 -7.98 1.66
C GLY A 39 0.19 -6.89 2.73
N LEU A 40 -0.60 -5.87 2.45
CA LEU A 40 -0.71 -4.65 3.24
C LEU A 40 -2.15 -4.43 3.66
N ARG A 41 -2.34 -3.91 4.87
CA ARG A 41 -3.59 -3.33 5.33
C ARG A 41 -3.64 -1.85 4.92
N ILE A 42 -4.60 -1.50 4.07
CA ILE A 42 -4.86 -0.12 3.65
C ILE A 42 -5.98 0.46 4.50
N CYS A 43 -5.79 1.69 4.99
CA CYS A 43 -6.78 2.45 5.74
C CYS A 43 -7.26 3.64 4.91
N THR A 44 -8.57 3.78 4.73
CA THR A 44 -9.15 4.89 3.97
C THR A 44 -9.68 6.01 4.86
N SER A 45 -9.67 5.85 6.19
CA SER A 45 -10.33 6.77 7.12
C SER A 45 -9.74 8.19 7.16
N PHE A 46 -8.48 8.34 6.77
CA PHE A 46 -7.76 9.62 6.81
C PHE A 46 -7.32 10.12 5.43
N ILE A 47 -7.81 9.50 4.35
CA ILE A 47 -7.53 9.96 2.99
C ILE A 47 -8.59 11.00 2.61
N LYS A 48 -8.15 12.23 2.39
CA LYS A 48 -9.03 13.32 1.95
C LYS A 48 -9.28 13.25 0.45
N ALA A 49 -10.39 13.84 -0.01
CA ALA A 49 -10.79 13.78 -1.42
C ALA A 49 -9.77 14.44 -2.37
N ASP A 50 -9.12 15.52 -1.93
CA ASP A 50 -8.06 16.21 -2.65
C ASP A 50 -6.75 15.40 -2.77
N GLN A 51 -6.59 14.36 -1.95
CA GLN A 51 -5.40 13.50 -1.99
C GLN A 51 -5.53 12.35 -3.01
N TYR A 52 -6.71 12.10 -3.58
CA TYR A 52 -6.91 10.99 -4.52
C TYR A 52 -6.06 11.12 -5.78
N GLU A 53 -6.00 12.31 -6.38
CA GLU A 53 -5.19 12.55 -7.59
C GLU A 53 -3.69 12.36 -7.32
N THR A 54 -3.22 12.82 -6.16
CA THR A 54 -1.83 12.62 -5.73
C THR A 54 -1.54 11.14 -5.48
N LEU A 55 -2.45 10.41 -4.84
CA LEU A 55 -2.32 8.98 -4.59
C LEU A 55 -2.28 8.19 -5.90
N GLU A 56 -3.15 8.51 -6.86
CA GLU A 56 -3.17 7.89 -8.18
C GLU A 56 -1.85 8.12 -8.93
N THR A 57 -1.34 9.35 -8.95
CA THR A 57 -0.05 9.69 -9.58
C THR A 57 1.12 8.90 -8.97
N ARG A 58 1.15 8.77 -7.64
CA ARG A 58 2.17 8.00 -6.91
C ARG A 58 2.09 6.50 -7.22
N LEU A 59 0.88 5.93 -7.25
CA LEU A 59 0.68 4.52 -7.58
C LEU A 59 1.01 4.21 -9.04
N ALA A 60 0.70 5.12 -9.97
CA ALA A 60 1.09 5.00 -11.37
C ALA A 60 2.62 5.00 -11.52
N SER A 61 3.30 5.89 -10.79
CA SER A 61 4.77 5.96 -10.77
C SER A 61 5.38 4.69 -10.17
N PHE A 62 4.81 4.17 -9.08
CA PHE A 62 5.23 2.90 -8.49
C PHE A 62 5.12 1.76 -9.50
N ARG A 63 3.97 1.62 -10.18
CA ARG A 63 3.70 0.57 -11.17
C ARG A 63 4.60 0.65 -12.40
N ALA A 64 4.96 1.85 -12.85
CA ALA A 64 5.86 2.03 -13.99
C ALA A 64 7.30 1.57 -13.71
N ASN A 65 7.67 1.47 -12.43
CA ASN A 65 9.00 1.09 -11.96
C ASN A 65 9.06 -0.33 -11.35
N GLN A 66 7.98 -1.12 -11.49
CA GLN A 66 7.96 -2.56 -11.16
C GLN A 66 8.10 -3.40 -12.44
#